data_AF-A0A7K4DIG4-F1
#
_entry.id   AF-A0A7K4DIG4-F1
#
_cell.length_a   1.000
_cell.length_b   1.000
_cell.length_c   1.000
_cell.angle_alpha   90.00
_cell.angle_beta   90.00
_cell.angle_gamma   90.00
#
_symmetry.space_group_name_H-M   'P 1'
#
loop_
_entity.id
_entity.type
_entity.pdbx_description
1 polymer ?
#
loop_
_entity_poly.entity_id
_entity_poly.type
_entity_poly.pdbx_seq_one_letter_code
_entity_poly.pdbx_strand_id
1 'polypeptide(L)'
;MTSLRFSGLFTAAIATALVLLMLAAGCTGTESTPAQGGGQTITVTDGFGRTVTVPSSPEGVVCSGSGCLRYLVYMQGQDLVVGVDDIEKEGREVEGRPYTLAYGAQFK
;
A
#
# COMPACT_ATOMS: atom_id res chain seq x y z
N MET A 1 17.41 51.52 -14.21
CA MET A 1 17.67 50.09 -14.49
C MET A 1 17.90 49.32 -13.18
N THR A 2 16.93 49.33 -12.26
CA THR A 2 17.13 48.83 -10.88
C THR A 2 16.00 47.92 -10.38
N SER A 3 14.84 47.86 -11.04
CA SER A 3 13.70 47.03 -10.58
C SER A 3 13.77 45.55 -11.02
N LEU A 4 14.47 45.22 -12.11
CA LEU A 4 14.59 43.82 -12.58
C LEU A 4 15.43 42.94 -11.65
N ARG A 5 16.45 43.51 -10.99
CA ARG A 5 17.33 42.79 -10.06
C ARG A 5 16.65 42.44 -8.74
N PHE A 6 15.67 43.25 -8.32
CA PHE A 6 14.93 43.04 -7.08
C PHE A 6 13.93 41.89 -7.25
N SER A 7 13.16 41.87 -8.34
CA SER A 7 12.18 40.81 -8.63
C SER A 7 12.81 39.41 -8.72
N GLY A 8 14.00 39.29 -9.33
CA GLY A 8 14.74 38.02 -9.42
C GLY A 8 15.30 37.52 -8.07
N LEU A 9 15.67 38.43 -7.17
CA LEU A 9 16.10 38.06 -5.82
C LEU A 9 14.93 37.56 -4.98
N PHE A 10 13.75 38.17 -5.13
CA PHE A 10 12.53 37.74 -4.45
C PHE A 10 12.04 36.37 -4.93
N THR A 11 12.05 36.11 -6.23
CA THR A 11 11.66 34.79 -6.75
C THR A 11 12.65 33.69 -6.36
N ALA A 12 13.96 33.97 -6.36
CA ALA A 12 14.97 33.03 -5.88
C ALA A 12 14.83 32.74 -4.38
N ALA A 13 14.53 33.76 -3.56
CA ALA A 13 14.30 33.60 -2.13
C ALA A 13 13.05 32.75 -1.83
N ILE A 14 11.96 32.98 -2.56
CA ILE A 14 10.72 32.19 -2.43
C ILE A 14 10.95 30.74 -2.85
N ALA A 15 11.64 30.51 -3.98
CA ALA A 15 11.96 29.15 -4.44
C ALA A 15 12.85 28.39 -3.44
N THR A 16 13.86 29.06 -2.87
CA THR A 16 14.74 28.45 -1.87
C THR A 16 13.99 28.13 -0.58
N ALA A 17 13.11 29.01 -0.13
CA ALA A 17 12.26 28.78 1.04
C ALA A 17 11.32 27.58 0.82
N LEU A 18 10.70 27.46 -0.35
CA LEU A 18 9.83 26.33 -0.71
C LEU A 18 10.59 24.99 -0.74
N VAL A 19 11.82 24.96 -1.27
CA VAL A 19 12.66 23.76 -1.27
C VAL A 19 13.03 23.36 0.17
N LEU A 20 13.39 24.31 1.02
CA LEU A 20 13.70 24.05 2.43
C LEU A 20 12.48 23.53 3.22
N LEU A 21 11.28 24.05 2.93
CA LEU A 21 10.02 23.55 3.50
C LEU A 21 9.73 22.10 3.10
N MET A 22 9.99 21.73 1.84
CA MET A 22 9.84 20.35 1.35
C MET A 22 10.81 19.38 2.05
N LEU A 23 12.05 19.81 2.32
CA LEU A 23 13.06 19.01 3.03
C LEU A 23 12.72 18.82 4.52
N ALA A 24 12.08 19.80 5.16
CA ALA A 24 11.73 19.74 6.59
C ALA A 24 10.45 18.92 6.87
N ALA A 25 9.58 18.74 5.87
CA ALA A 25 8.35 17.95 6.01
C ALA A 25 8.57 16.41 6.02
N GLY A 26 9.81 15.94 5.83
CA GLY A 26 10.13 14.52 5.71
C GLY A 26 10.40 13.76 7.01
N CYS A 27 10.47 14.42 8.18
CA CYS A 27 10.88 13.79 9.45
C CYS A 27 9.79 13.75 10.53
N THR A 28 8.52 13.52 10.17
CA THR A 28 7.46 13.20 11.16
C THR A 28 7.19 11.70 11.21
N GLY A 29 8.24 10.90 11.31
CA GLY A 29 8.16 9.48 11.63
C GLY A 29 8.60 9.29 13.07
N THR A 30 7.72 9.57 14.05
CA THR A 30 7.89 9.00 15.40
C THR A 30 7.49 7.54 15.30
N GLU A 31 8.37 6.71 14.73
CA GLU A 31 8.26 5.27 14.84
C GLU A 31 8.62 4.90 16.27
N SER A 32 7.58 4.61 17.05
CA SER A 32 7.73 3.81 18.25
C SER A 32 8.23 2.44 17.79
N THR A 33 9.50 2.14 18.03
CA THR A 33 10.04 0.79 17.86
C THR A 33 9.67 -0.04 19.09
N PRO A 34 8.76 -1.04 19.02
CA PRO A 34 8.79 -2.12 19.98
C PRO A 34 9.93 -3.06 19.57
N ALA A 35 10.81 -3.35 20.52
CA ALA A 35 11.88 -4.32 20.37
C ALA A 35 11.33 -5.73 20.04
N GLN A 36 12.14 -6.45 19.27
CA GLN A 36 11.90 -7.74 18.63
C GLN A 36 11.57 -8.89 19.59
N GLY A 37 10.73 -9.84 19.13
CA GLY A 37 10.68 -11.20 19.72
C GLY A 37 9.41 -12.01 19.45
N GLY A 38 8.29 -11.37 19.10
CA GLY A 38 7.05 -12.03 18.69
C GLY A 38 6.31 -11.11 17.74
N GLY A 39 5.82 -11.62 16.62
CA GLY A 39 5.16 -10.80 15.59
C GLY A 39 4.11 -9.90 16.23
N GLN A 40 4.23 -8.59 16.00
CA GLN A 40 3.26 -7.63 16.49
C GLN A 40 1.87 -8.08 16.01
N THR A 41 0.86 -7.99 16.86
CA THR A 41 -0.51 -8.37 16.52
C THR A 41 -1.43 -7.16 16.54
N ILE A 42 -2.42 -7.16 15.68
CA ILE A 42 -3.52 -6.19 15.69
C ILE A 42 -4.84 -6.91 15.97
N THR A 43 -5.79 -6.18 16.54
CA THR A 43 -7.15 -6.65 16.74
C THR A 43 -8.07 -6.00 15.71
N VAL A 44 -8.81 -6.82 14.98
CA VAL A 44 -9.74 -6.40 13.92
C VAL A 44 -11.14 -6.90 14.27
N THR A 45 -12.15 -6.05 14.07
CA THR A 45 -13.55 -6.49 14.07
C THR A 45 -13.96 -6.74 12.62
N ASP A 46 -14.39 -7.96 12.30
CA ASP A 46 -14.78 -8.32 10.93
C ASP A 46 -16.21 -7.90 10.59
N GLY A 47 -16.62 -8.17 9.34
CA GLY A 47 -17.97 -7.85 8.85
C GLY A 47 -19.11 -8.63 9.54
N PHE A 48 -18.80 -9.68 10.31
CA PHE A 48 -19.77 -10.44 11.12
C PHE A 48 -19.77 -9.98 12.60
N GLY A 49 -19.00 -8.95 12.95
CA GLY A 49 -18.90 -8.43 14.31
C GLY A 49 -18.01 -9.27 15.24
N ARG A 50 -17.23 -10.22 14.71
CA ARG A 50 -16.26 -10.97 15.51
C ARG A 50 -15.02 -10.14 15.73
N THR A 51 -14.46 -10.18 16.94
CA THR A 51 -13.16 -9.58 17.25
C THR A 51 -12.06 -10.64 17.12
N VAL A 52 -11.12 -10.43 16.20
CA VAL A 52 -10.06 -11.38 15.86
C VAL A 52 -8.70 -10.71 16.00
N THR A 53 -7.75 -11.38 16.65
CA THR A 53 -6.35 -10.95 16.75
C THR A 53 -5.53 -11.63 15.66
N VAL A 54 -4.82 -10.85 14.84
CA VAL A 54 -4.02 -11.32 13.70
C VAL A 54 -2.62 -10.69 13.73
N PRO A 55 -1.62 -11.28 13.05
CA PRO A 55 -0.33 -10.60 12.86
C PRO A 55 -0.51 -9.26 12.15
N SER A 56 0.21 -8.23 12.60
CA SER A 56 0.24 -6.91 11.95
C SER A 56 0.89 -6.95 10.58
N SER A 57 1.79 -7.91 10.36
CA SER A 57 2.44 -8.19 9.09
C SER A 57 2.32 -9.69 8.81
N PRO A 58 1.31 -10.11 8.01
CA PRO A 58 1.14 -11.51 7.65
C PRO A 58 2.21 -11.95 6.63
N GLU A 59 2.73 -13.16 6.81
CA GLU A 59 3.68 -13.79 5.87
C GLU A 59 2.97 -14.50 4.71
N GLY A 60 1.65 -14.75 4.84
CA GLY A 60 0.85 -15.41 3.84
C GLY A 60 -0.65 -15.16 4.04
N VAL A 61 -1.40 -15.11 2.94
CA VAL A 61 -2.83 -14.85 2.90
C VAL A 61 -3.52 -15.88 1.99
N VAL A 62 -4.58 -16.50 2.51
CA VAL A 62 -5.51 -17.30 1.70
C VAL A 62 -6.66 -16.39 1.28
N CYS A 63 -6.82 -16.20 -0.02
CA CYS A 63 -7.91 -15.39 -0.58
C CYS A 63 -9.10 -16.27 -0.95
N SER A 64 -10.13 -16.26 -0.11
CA SER A 64 -11.39 -16.96 -0.37
C SER A 64 -12.57 -16.00 -0.38
N GLY A 65 -13.55 -16.31 -1.23
CA GLY A 65 -14.72 -15.50 -1.49
C GLY A 65 -14.51 -14.46 -2.58
N SER A 66 -15.64 -13.90 -3.03
CA SER A 66 -15.66 -12.96 -4.14
C SER A 66 -14.87 -11.68 -3.82
N GLY A 67 -13.88 -11.39 -4.65
CA GLY A 67 -13.12 -10.16 -4.59
C GLY A 67 -12.00 -10.10 -3.54
N CYS A 68 -11.81 -11.14 -2.72
CA CYS A 68 -10.70 -11.17 -1.76
C CYS A 68 -9.35 -11.00 -2.48
N LEU A 69 -9.09 -11.85 -3.48
CA LEU A 69 -7.86 -11.79 -4.28
C LEU A 69 -7.71 -10.44 -5.00
N ARG A 70 -8.81 -9.92 -5.55
CA ARG A 70 -8.83 -8.60 -6.23
C ARG A 70 -8.36 -7.49 -5.30
N TYR A 71 -8.92 -7.41 -4.10
CA TYR A 71 -8.56 -6.35 -3.15
C TYR A 71 -7.12 -6.50 -2.66
N LEU A 72 -6.66 -7.74 -2.43
CA LEU A 72 -5.28 -7.98 -2.04
C LEU A 72 -4.30 -7.51 -3.13
N VAL A 73 -4.57 -7.83 -4.40
CA VAL A 73 -3.77 -7.34 -5.55
C VAL A 73 -3.78 -5.81 -5.63
N TYR A 74 -4.92 -5.16 -5.38
CA TYR A 74 -5.00 -3.69 -5.41
C TYR A 74 -4.19 -3.01 -4.29
N MET A 75 -4.03 -3.70 -3.17
CA MET A 75 -3.13 -3.30 -2.09
C MET A 75 -1.68 -3.74 -2.33
N GLN A 76 -1.35 -4.22 -3.54
CA GLN A 76 -0.03 -4.69 -3.93
C GLN A 76 0.45 -5.91 -3.12
N GLY A 77 -0.48 -6.68 -2.57
CA GLY A 77 -0.20 -7.85 -1.72
C GLY A 77 -0.18 -9.18 -2.46
N GLN A 78 -0.11 -9.21 -3.80
CA GLN A 78 -0.13 -10.43 -4.61
C GLN A 78 0.92 -11.48 -4.18
N ASP A 79 2.07 -11.03 -3.70
CA ASP A 79 3.19 -11.90 -3.31
C ASP A 79 2.98 -12.58 -1.95
N LEU A 80 1.95 -12.17 -1.20
CA LEU A 80 1.52 -12.83 0.04
C LEU A 80 0.55 -13.98 -0.22
N VAL A 81 0.06 -14.18 -1.45
CA VAL A 81 -0.98 -15.17 -1.74
C VAL A 81 -0.41 -16.59 -1.60
N VAL A 82 -0.97 -17.37 -0.67
CA VAL A 82 -0.64 -18.80 -0.49
C VAL A 82 -1.80 -19.73 -0.85
N GLY A 83 -2.97 -19.18 -1.18
CA GLY A 83 -4.13 -19.95 -1.62
C GLY A 83 -5.23 -19.05 -2.21
N VAL A 84 -5.95 -19.59 -3.20
CA VAL A 84 -7.07 -18.93 -3.90
C VAL A 84 -8.20 -19.93 -4.14
N ASP A 85 -9.42 -19.44 -4.33
CA ASP A 85 -10.53 -20.28 -4.78
C ASP A 85 -10.31 -20.77 -6.22
N ASP A 86 -10.87 -21.93 -6.57
CA ASP A 86 -10.64 -22.60 -7.87
C ASP A 86 -11.04 -21.74 -9.08
N ILE A 87 -12.04 -20.87 -8.94
CA ILE A 87 -12.47 -19.92 -9.98
C ILE A 87 -11.35 -18.97 -10.45
N GLU A 88 -10.34 -18.74 -9.60
CA GLU A 88 -9.19 -17.90 -9.94
C GLU A 88 -8.16 -18.65 -10.82
N LYS A 89 -8.24 -19.99 -10.86
CA LYS A 89 -7.43 -20.85 -11.72
C LYS A 89 -8.07 -21.10 -13.08
N GLU A 90 -9.39 -21.00 -13.14
CA GLU A 90 -10.17 -21.18 -14.36
C GLU A 90 -9.91 -20.05 -15.38
N GLY A 91 -9.63 -20.45 -16.62
CA GLY A 91 -9.56 -19.55 -17.75
C GLY A 91 -10.94 -19.15 -18.25
N ARG A 92 -11.06 -17.94 -18.80
CA ARG A 92 -12.28 -17.43 -19.46
C ARG A 92 -11.93 -17.03 -20.88
N GLU A 93 -12.84 -17.28 -21.84
CA GLU A 93 -12.65 -16.84 -23.24
C GLU A 93 -12.48 -15.32 -23.33
N VAL A 94 -13.24 -14.59 -22.53
CA VAL A 94 -13.07 -13.14 -22.30
C VAL A 94 -12.80 -12.93 -20.81
N GLU A 95 -11.55 -12.59 -20.49
CA GLU A 95 -11.16 -12.30 -19.11
C GLU A 95 -11.46 -10.83 -18.77
N GLY A 96 -12.52 -10.64 -17.98
CA GLY A 96 -12.96 -9.31 -17.52
C GLY A 96 -12.37 -8.87 -16.19
N ARG A 97 -11.51 -9.69 -15.56
CA ARG A 97 -10.88 -9.40 -14.27
C ARG A 97 -9.49 -8.79 -14.50
N PRO A 98 -9.29 -7.47 -14.29
CA PRO A 98 -7.99 -6.84 -14.56
C PRO A 98 -6.85 -7.40 -13.70
N TYR A 99 -7.13 -7.78 -12.45
CA TYR A 99 -6.15 -8.42 -11.57
C TYR A 99 -5.71 -9.80 -12.09
N THR A 100 -6.61 -10.57 -12.70
CA THR A 100 -6.29 -11.85 -13.33
C THR A 100 -5.51 -11.65 -14.62
N LEU A 101 -5.81 -10.60 -15.40
CA LEU A 101 -5.00 -10.24 -16.57
C LEU A 101 -3.55 -9.89 -16.20
N ALA A 102 -3.37 -9.17 -15.08
CA ALA A 102 -2.05 -8.74 -14.63
C ALA A 102 -1.25 -9.86 -13.94
N TYR A 103 -1.88 -10.63 -13.06
CA TYR A 103 -1.20 -11.58 -12.15
C TYR A 103 -1.77 -13.00 -12.18
N GLY A 104 -2.77 -13.30 -13.01
CA GLY A 104 -3.49 -14.58 -12.98
C GLY A 104 -2.60 -15.81 -13.18
N ALA A 105 -1.45 -15.69 -13.85
CA ALA A 105 -0.48 -16.77 -13.99
C ALA A 105 0.20 -17.15 -12.65
N GLN A 106 0.30 -16.22 -11.70
CA GLN A 106 0.90 -16.43 -10.37
C GLN A 106 0.01 -17.30 -9.46
N PHE A 107 -1.30 -17.36 -9.75
CA PHE A 107 -2.29 -18.00 -8.87
C PHE A 107 -2.74 -19.39 -9.35
N LYS A 108 -2.13 -19.91 -10.43
CA LYS A 108 -2.47 -21.20 -11.05
C LYS A 108 -1.69 -22.36 -10.45
#